data_AF-A0A7X7X1T0-F1
#
_entry.id   AF-A0A7X7X1T0-F1
#
_cell.length_a   1.000
_cell.length_b   1.000
_cell.length_c   1.000
_cell.angle_alpha   90.00
_cell.angle_beta   90.00
_cell.angle_gamma   90.00
#
_symmetry.space_group_name_H-M   'P 1'
#
loop_
_entity.id
_entity.type
_entity.pdbx_description
1 polymer ?
#
loop_
_entity_poly.entity_id
_entity_poly.type
_entity_poly.pdbx_seq_one_letter_code
_entity_poly.pdbx_strand_id
1 'polypeptide(L)'
;MKRYMVSILVVLLLLTGCGGGKVPEETTTTPAPVSPGQDEMSIEEMAVSLVSDMAAGEFDKVVSYYPFSPEMKAVISDGKFIKDQIWNPLISVYGEFSEITGTLASQYQEYDIISVKTSFEKAKLYINVVFNADKLVAGLNFAPDPDGATPAETPEGITETEITFGKSGWELPATLTKPAGDGPFPAIVLVHGSGPNDRDETVGPNKPFRDIALDLAQKGIATLRYDKRTYAHQQKMSALTDITVYDETVEDAVLAAEFLKGDSSIDQENVYILGHSLGGMLIPRIAELTPSTAGYIIMAGPVTPLEDLMVKQVEYLNDLDGTATDQENQMLEAYKAMRDNIKALKPGSDTPPEQLFGTPASYWLDLMDYNPAKAAKAIEKPLLVLQGERDYQVTMEEFELWKDSLGQKSNVTFKSYKGLNHLMIHGEGTPDPQEYNIPGKVDDQVIEDIASWVLGS
;
A
#
# COMPACT_ATOMS: atom_id res chain seq x y z
N MET A 1 7.72 -11.43 29.82
CA MET A 1 7.64 -12.38 28.69
C MET A 1 6.27 -12.17 28.08
N LYS A 2 6.21 -11.22 27.13
CA LYS A 2 4.96 -10.63 26.62
C LYS A 2 4.50 -11.43 25.42
N ARG A 3 3.30 -12.00 25.51
CA ARG A 3 2.56 -12.57 24.38
C ARG A 3 2.06 -11.39 23.55
N TYR A 4 2.72 -11.12 22.42
CA TYR A 4 2.21 -10.23 21.38
C TYR A 4 1.62 -11.11 20.27
N MET A 5 0.52 -11.79 20.57
CA MET A 5 -0.25 -12.55 19.56
C MET A 5 -1.70 -12.56 19.99
N VAL A 6 -2.46 -11.61 19.46
CA VAL A 6 -3.81 -11.86 18.95
C VAL A 6 -4.01 -10.93 17.75
N SER A 7 -3.31 -11.20 16.65
CA SER A 7 -3.75 -10.71 15.33
C SER A 7 -4.87 -11.65 14.89
N ILE A 8 -6.09 -11.14 14.96
CA ILE A 8 -7.30 -11.85 14.51
C ILE A 8 -7.22 -11.94 12.98
N LEU A 9 -7.11 -13.17 12.49
CA LEU A 9 -7.40 -13.62 11.11
C LEU A 9 -6.81 -12.75 9.98
N VAL A 10 -5.56 -13.01 9.61
CA VAL A 10 -5.00 -12.61 8.32
C VAL A 10 -5.63 -13.50 7.24
N VAL A 11 -6.75 -13.05 6.67
CA VAL A 11 -7.08 -13.34 5.28
C VAL A 11 -6.82 -12.04 4.53
N LEU A 12 -5.74 -12.05 3.74
CA LEU A 12 -5.29 -11.00 2.83
C LEU A 12 -4.90 -9.64 3.44
N LEU A 13 -3.59 -9.46 3.63
CA LEU A 13 -2.94 -8.17 3.42
C LEU A 13 -1.81 -8.34 2.40
N LEU A 14 -2.20 -8.53 1.14
CA LEU A 14 -1.66 -7.62 0.12
C LEU A 14 -2.10 -6.22 0.55
N LEU A 15 -1.26 -5.22 0.39
CA LEU A 15 -1.60 -3.81 0.58
C LEU A 15 -2.94 -3.50 -0.11
N THR A 16 -4.04 -3.57 0.65
CA THR A 16 -5.38 -3.22 0.18
C THR A 16 -5.81 -2.01 0.99
N GLY A 17 -5.55 -0.83 0.44
CA GLY A 17 -6.44 0.30 0.66
C GLY A 17 -7.85 -0.16 0.26
N CYS A 18 -8.70 -0.37 1.26
CA CYS A 18 -10.11 -0.65 1.01
C CYS A 18 -10.76 0.61 0.45
N GLY A 19 -11.20 0.55 -0.81
CA GLY A 19 -11.89 1.64 -1.47
C GLY A 19 -12.54 1.18 -2.77
N GLY A 20 -13.38 0.13 -2.70
CA GLY A 20 -14.08 -0.45 -3.84
C GLY A 20 -15.57 -0.68 -3.54
N GLY A 21 -16.39 0.31 -3.88
CA GLY A 21 -17.85 0.27 -3.79
C GLY A 21 -18.41 1.56 -4.35
N LYS A 22 -19.47 1.47 -5.17
CA LYS A 22 -20.19 2.59 -5.83
C LYS A 22 -20.16 3.87 -5.00
N VAL A 23 -19.96 5.05 -5.60
CA VAL A 23 -20.30 6.33 -4.97
C VAL A 23 -21.71 6.21 -4.38
N PRO A 24 -21.88 6.11 -3.05
CA PRO A 24 -23.18 6.22 -2.43
C PRO A 24 -23.45 7.72 -2.27
N GLU A 25 -24.71 8.11 -2.44
CA GLU A 25 -25.16 9.41 -1.96
C GLU A 25 -24.75 9.59 -0.49
N GLU A 26 -24.20 10.77 -0.15
CA GLU A 26 -24.09 11.22 1.24
C GLU A 26 -25.50 11.28 1.85
N THR A 27 -25.93 10.22 2.51
CA THR A 27 -27.17 10.26 3.30
C THR A 27 -26.87 10.83 4.67
N THR A 28 -27.05 12.13 4.83
CA THR A 28 -27.17 12.77 6.14
C THR A 28 -28.50 12.37 6.78
N THR A 29 -28.49 11.38 7.68
CA THR A 29 -29.66 11.06 8.51
C THR A 29 -29.33 11.21 10.00
N THR A 30 -29.99 12.17 10.64
CA THR A 30 -30.06 12.33 12.10
C THR A 30 -31.02 11.26 12.66
N PRO A 31 -30.67 10.48 13.70
CA PRO A 31 -31.55 9.42 14.18
C PRO A 31 -32.59 9.95 15.19
N ALA A 32 -33.81 9.43 15.08
CA ALA A 32 -34.80 9.39 16.15
C ALA A 32 -35.00 7.92 16.59
N PRO A 33 -35.35 7.64 17.86
CA PRO A 33 -35.11 6.33 18.47
C PRO A 33 -36.30 5.38 18.31
N VAL A 34 -36.08 4.26 17.61
CA VAL A 34 -36.81 3.00 17.80
C VAL A 34 -35.82 1.87 17.46
N SER A 35 -35.46 1.02 18.42
CA SER A 35 -34.57 -0.13 18.17
C SER A 35 -35.34 -1.26 17.46
N PRO A 36 -34.93 -1.67 16.24
CA PRO A 36 -35.41 -2.91 15.64
C PRO A 36 -34.76 -4.12 16.33
N GLY A 37 -35.39 -5.29 16.23
CA GLY A 37 -34.79 -6.56 16.61
C GLY A 37 -33.63 -6.95 15.67
N GLN A 38 -32.75 -7.85 16.11
CA GLN A 38 -31.54 -8.26 15.38
C GLN A 38 -31.78 -8.70 13.92
N ASP A 39 -32.92 -9.32 13.64
CA ASP A 39 -33.25 -9.89 12.32
C ASP A 39 -33.63 -8.83 11.27
N GLU A 40 -33.79 -7.56 11.65
CA GLU A 40 -34.19 -6.47 10.75
C GLU A 40 -33.09 -5.43 10.49
N MET A 41 -31.95 -5.49 11.20
CA MET A 41 -30.87 -4.53 10.99
C MET A 41 -30.11 -4.82 9.68
N SER A 42 -29.83 -3.77 8.92
CA SER A 42 -28.81 -3.82 7.87
C SER A 42 -27.43 -4.07 8.47
N ILE A 43 -26.49 -4.60 7.68
CA ILE A 43 -25.11 -4.82 8.11
C ILE A 43 -24.42 -3.49 8.50
N GLU A 44 -24.83 -2.38 7.89
CA GLU A 44 -24.32 -1.04 8.21
C GLU A 44 -24.79 -0.56 9.58
N GLU A 45 -26.09 -0.66 9.87
CA GLU A 45 -26.65 -0.36 11.19
C GLU A 45 -26.05 -1.26 12.27
N MET A 46 -25.81 -2.54 11.94
CA MET A 46 -25.17 -3.49 12.83
C MET A 46 -23.73 -3.10 13.15
N ALA A 47 -22.94 -2.70 12.14
CA ALA A 47 -21.57 -2.26 12.33
C ALA A 47 -21.49 -1.00 13.21
N VAL A 48 -22.32 0.01 12.93
CA VAL A 48 -22.39 1.25 13.73
C VAL A 48 -22.80 0.96 15.17
N SER A 49 -23.80 0.10 15.37
CA SER A 49 -24.27 -0.27 16.72
C SER A 49 -23.21 -1.04 17.49
N LEU A 50 -22.50 -1.97 16.83
CA LEU A 50 -21.41 -2.74 17.42
C LEU A 50 -20.31 -1.82 17.93
N VAL A 51 -19.86 -0.87 17.10
CA VAL A 51 -18.84 0.11 17.48
C VAL A 51 -19.34 1.03 18.60
N SER A 52 -20.59 1.46 18.54
CA SER A 52 -21.20 2.30 19.58
C SER A 52 -21.26 1.59 20.93
N ASP A 53 -21.60 0.30 20.95
CA ASP A 53 -21.62 -0.51 22.18
C ASP A 53 -20.20 -0.75 22.73
N MET A 54 -19.20 -0.94 21.87
CA MET A 54 -17.79 -0.97 22.30
C MET A 54 -17.37 0.36 22.93
N ALA A 55 -17.73 1.49 22.32
CA ALA A 55 -17.46 2.83 22.84
C ALA A 55 -18.18 3.13 24.16
N ALA A 56 -19.39 2.58 24.33
CA ALA A 56 -20.14 2.67 25.59
C ALA A 56 -19.60 1.75 26.70
N GLY A 57 -18.62 0.88 26.39
CA GLY A 57 -18.07 -0.10 27.34
C GLY A 57 -18.95 -1.32 27.55
N GLU A 58 -19.95 -1.54 26.71
CA GLU A 58 -20.94 -2.63 26.76
C GLU A 58 -20.36 -3.92 26.15
N PHE A 59 -19.15 -4.31 26.54
CA PHE A 59 -18.43 -5.41 25.88
C PHE A 59 -19.10 -6.78 26.02
N ASP A 60 -19.76 -7.05 27.15
CA ASP A 60 -20.53 -8.30 27.31
C ASP A 60 -21.76 -8.32 26.40
N LYS A 61 -22.38 -7.16 26.16
CA LYS A 61 -23.43 -7.00 25.16
C LYS A 61 -22.86 -7.25 23.76
N VAL A 62 -21.67 -6.74 23.45
CA VAL A 62 -21.05 -6.96 22.14
C VAL A 62 -20.97 -8.46 21.83
N VAL A 63 -20.45 -9.26 22.75
CA VAL A 63 -20.28 -10.72 22.55
C VAL A 63 -21.60 -11.48 22.52
N SER A 64 -22.56 -11.11 23.37
CA SER A 64 -23.84 -11.83 23.50
C SER A 64 -24.88 -11.44 22.44
N TYR A 65 -24.81 -10.21 21.95
CA TYR A 65 -25.76 -9.65 21.00
C TYR A 65 -25.29 -9.88 19.56
N TYR A 66 -24.12 -9.40 19.14
CA TYR A 66 -23.79 -9.41 17.71
C TYR A 66 -23.48 -10.81 17.16
N PRO A 67 -23.91 -11.11 15.92
CA PRO A 67 -23.80 -12.44 15.33
C PRO A 67 -22.39 -12.72 14.82
N PHE A 68 -21.45 -13.00 15.71
CA PHE A 68 -20.10 -13.42 15.32
C PHE A 68 -20.10 -14.79 14.64
N SER A 69 -19.27 -14.93 13.60
CA SER A 69 -18.96 -16.21 12.95
C SER A 69 -18.39 -17.24 13.94
N PRO A 70 -18.51 -18.55 13.67
CA PRO A 70 -17.90 -19.58 14.51
C PRO A 70 -16.41 -19.37 14.75
N GLU A 71 -15.69 -18.92 13.73
CA GLU A 71 -14.25 -18.63 13.77
C GLU A 71 -13.95 -17.48 14.73
N MET A 72 -14.72 -16.39 14.64
CA MET A 72 -14.57 -15.26 15.57
C MET A 72 -14.95 -15.64 17.00
N LYS A 73 -15.97 -16.49 17.21
CA LYS A 73 -16.34 -16.98 18.54
C LYS A 73 -15.28 -17.90 19.16
N ALA A 74 -14.46 -18.56 18.35
CA ALA A 74 -13.33 -19.33 18.86
C ALA A 74 -12.22 -18.44 19.43
N VAL A 75 -12.15 -17.18 18.99
CA VAL A 75 -11.14 -16.20 19.43
C VAL A 75 -11.68 -15.26 20.51
N ILE A 76 -12.88 -14.71 20.32
CA ILE A 76 -13.54 -13.82 21.28
C ILE A 76 -14.16 -14.67 22.40
N SER A 77 -13.46 -14.76 23.52
CA SER A 77 -13.89 -15.59 24.65
C SER A 77 -15.03 -14.97 25.47
N ASP A 78 -15.03 -13.65 25.65
CA ASP A 78 -15.97 -12.89 26.50
C ASP A 78 -15.82 -11.37 26.27
N GLY A 79 -16.65 -10.56 26.93
CA GLY A 79 -16.54 -9.09 26.85
C GLY A 79 -15.20 -8.57 27.40
N LYS A 80 -14.58 -9.27 28.36
CA LYS A 80 -13.24 -8.92 28.85
C LYS A 80 -12.20 -8.99 27.74
N PHE A 81 -12.29 -9.98 26.85
CA PHE A 81 -11.41 -10.09 25.69
C PHE A 81 -11.55 -8.87 24.77
N ILE A 82 -12.78 -8.49 24.39
CA ILE A 82 -13.01 -7.29 23.55
C ILE A 82 -12.43 -6.06 24.24
N LYS A 83 -12.67 -5.89 25.54
CA LYS A 83 -12.12 -4.76 26.29
C LYS A 83 -10.60 -4.72 26.29
N ASP A 84 -9.97 -5.81 26.74
CA ASP A 84 -8.56 -5.81 27.10
C ASP A 84 -7.65 -6.03 25.88
N GLN A 85 -8.11 -6.78 24.87
CA GLN A 85 -7.31 -7.14 23.69
C GLN A 85 -7.64 -6.28 22.46
N ILE A 86 -8.82 -5.65 22.42
CA ILE A 86 -9.25 -4.86 21.25
C ILE A 86 -9.40 -3.38 21.63
N TRP A 87 -10.28 -3.03 22.57
CA TRP A 87 -10.62 -1.63 22.82
C TRP A 87 -9.54 -0.84 23.58
N ASN A 88 -9.03 -1.37 24.70
CA ASN A 88 -8.02 -0.67 25.51
C ASN A 88 -6.71 -0.39 24.74
N PRO A 89 -6.19 -1.28 23.87
CA PRO A 89 -5.08 -0.95 23.00
C PRO A 89 -5.34 0.29 22.12
N LEU A 90 -6.54 0.42 21.53
CA LEU A 90 -6.90 1.59 20.73
C LEU A 90 -6.89 2.86 21.58
N ILE A 91 -7.51 2.82 22.76
CA ILE A 91 -7.51 3.97 23.69
C ILE A 91 -6.10 4.34 24.13
N SER A 92 -5.24 3.35 24.39
CA SER A 92 -3.85 3.58 24.78
C SER A 92 -3.05 4.32 23.69
N VAL A 93 -3.31 4.01 22.42
CA VAL A 93 -2.60 4.61 21.29
C VAL A 93 -3.24 5.96 20.93
N TYR A 94 -4.53 5.96 20.63
CA TYR A 94 -5.24 7.07 19.99
C TYR A 94 -6.01 7.99 20.96
N GLY A 95 -6.02 7.67 22.26
CA GLY A 95 -6.73 8.44 23.28
C GLY A 95 -8.21 8.09 23.35
N GLU A 96 -8.99 8.88 24.09
CA GLU A 96 -10.42 8.58 24.31
C GLU A 96 -11.23 8.64 23.01
N PHE A 97 -12.22 7.77 22.89
CA PHE A 97 -13.18 7.80 21.78
C PHE A 97 -14.04 9.07 21.87
N SER A 98 -14.24 9.73 20.72
CA SER A 98 -15.04 10.96 20.62
C SER A 98 -16.39 10.69 19.95
N GLU A 99 -16.39 10.31 18.68
CA GLU A 99 -17.63 10.16 17.89
C GLU A 99 -17.48 9.23 16.69
N ILE A 100 -18.62 8.75 16.17
CA ILE A 100 -18.73 8.15 14.83
C ILE A 100 -19.06 9.28 13.86
N THR A 101 -18.25 9.46 12.83
CA THR A 101 -18.39 10.54 11.83
C THR A 101 -19.06 10.09 10.55
N GLY A 102 -19.20 8.78 10.33
CA GLY A 102 -19.89 8.21 9.17
C GLY A 102 -19.50 6.75 8.93
N THR A 103 -19.83 6.26 7.75
CA THR A 103 -19.57 4.89 7.30
C THR A 103 -19.08 4.88 5.86
N LEU A 104 -18.35 3.84 5.49
CA LEU A 104 -18.00 3.52 4.11
C LEU A 104 -18.19 2.02 3.90
N ALA A 105 -19.05 1.65 2.96
CA ALA A 105 -19.26 0.26 2.58
C ALA A 105 -18.33 -0.13 1.42
N SER A 106 -17.69 -1.29 1.54
CA SER A 106 -16.89 -1.91 0.47
C SER A 106 -17.09 -3.41 0.46
N GLN A 107 -16.65 -4.08 -0.61
CA GLN A 107 -16.73 -5.53 -0.73
C GLN A 107 -15.39 -6.09 -1.16
N TYR A 108 -14.99 -7.21 -0.55
CA TYR A 108 -13.77 -7.93 -0.87
C TYR A 108 -14.05 -9.42 -0.94
N GLN A 109 -13.92 -10.01 -2.13
CA GLN A 109 -14.35 -11.38 -2.42
C GLN A 109 -15.82 -11.62 -1.95
N GLU A 110 -16.09 -12.66 -1.17
CA GLU A 110 -17.40 -12.92 -0.58
C GLU A 110 -17.73 -12.11 0.70
N TYR A 111 -16.85 -11.20 1.13
CA TYR A 111 -17.02 -10.44 2.37
C TYR A 111 -17.52 -9.02 2.11
N ASP A 112 -18.54 -8.60 2.85
CA ASP A 112 -18.97 -7.21 2.92
C ASP A 112 -18.25 -6.51 4.08
N ILE A 113 -17.64 -5.36 3.84
CA ILE A 113 -16.87 -4.61 4.83
C ILE A 113 -17.55 -3.26 5.06
N ILE A 114 -17.94 -3.00 6.31
CA ILE A 114 -18.41 -1.68 6.74
C ILE A 114 -17.33 -1.01 7.57
N SER A 115 -16.69 -0.01 6.99
CA SER A 115 -15.74 0.88 7.66
C SER A 115 -16.49 1.95 8.43
N VAL A 116 -16.59 1.79 9.75
CA VAL A 116 -17.17 2.81 10.63
C VAL A 116 -16.11 3.89 10.86
N LYS A 117 -16.35 5.10 10.34
CA LYS A 117 -15.45 6.24 10.50
C LYS A 117 -15.61 6.80 11.90
N THR A 118 -14.51 6.90 12.64
CA THR A 118 -14.50 7.30 14.05
C THR A 118 -13.46 8.37 14.31
N SER A 119 -13.71 9.21 15.30
CA SER A 119 -12.73 10.15 15.83
C SER A 119 -12.35 9.76 17.25
N PHE A 120 -11.05 9.73 17.52
CA PHE A 120 -10.44 9.64 18.84
C PHE A 120 -9.70 10.94 19.14
N GLU A 121 -9.23 11.12 20.39
CA GLU A 121 -8.52 12.32 20.82
C GLU A 121 -7.30 12.68 19.94
N LYS A 122 -6.56 11.67 19.46
CA LYS A 122 -5.29 11.87 18.74
C LYS A 122 -5.35 11.55 17.25
N ALA A 123 -6.40 10.88 16.77
CA ALA A 123 -6.52 10.45 15.39
C ALA A 123 -7.96 10.13 15.02
N LYS A 124 -8.24 10.11 13.71
CA LYS A 124 -9.43 9.45 13.18
C LYS A 124 -9.06 8.05 12.73
N LEU A 125 -9.95 7.08 12.98
CA LEU A 125 -9.77 5.68 12.62
C LEU A 125 -10.99 5.16 11.88
N TYR A 126 -10.78 4.20 10.99
CA TYR A 126 -11.83 3.34 10.48
C TYR A 126 -11.83 2.05 11.29
N ILE A 127 -12.97 1.73 11.90
CA ILE A 127 -13.23 0.44 12.50
C ILE A 127 -13.98 -0.39 11.47
N ASN A 128 -13.27 -1.32 10.83
CA ASN A 128 -13.78 -2.18 9.78
C ASN A 128 -14.47 -3.39 10.41
N VAL A 129 -15.79 -3.47 10.22
CA VAL A 129 -16.60 -4.63 10.58
C VAL A 129 -16.81 -5.46 9.32
N VAL A 130 -16.26 -6.68 9.33
CA VAL A 130 -16.26 -7.59 8.17
C VAL A 130 -17.37 -8.61 8.35
N PHE A 131 -18.22 -8.76 7.33
CA PHE A 131 -19.35 -9.68 7.30
C PHE A 131 -19.12 -10.75 6.23
N ASN A 132 -19.39 -12.01 6.55
CA ASN A 132 -19.39 -13.09 5.56
C ASN A 132 -20.71 -13.13 4.76
N ALA A 133 -20.84 -14.07 3.82
CA ALA A 133 -22.04 -14.26 3.02
C ALA A 133 -23.33 -14.50 3.83
N ASP A 134 -23.21 -15.03 5.06
CA ASP A 134 -24.31 -15.25 6.00
C ASP A 134 -24.61 -14.01 6.87
N LYS A 135 -23.93 -12.88 6.62
CA LYS A 135 -24.00 -11.62 7.39
C LYS A 135 -23.58 -11.78 8.85
N LEU A 136 -22.72 -12.75 9.13
CA LEU A 136 -22.08 -12.91 10.43
C LEU A 136 -20.81 -12.06 10.48
N VAL A 137 -20.50 -11.47 11.64
CA VAL A 137 -19.26 -10.74 11.86
C VAL A 137 -18.10 -11.73 11.81
N ALA A 138 -17.36 -11.69 10.69
CA ALA A 138 -16.24 -12.56 10.36
C ALA A 138 -14.88 -11.95 10.75
N GLY A 139 -14.84 -10.64 11.01
CA GLY A 139 -13.62 -9.96 11.41
C GLY A 139 -13.86 -8.55 11.93
N LEU A 140 -12.88 -8.07 12.70
CA LEU A 140 -12.75 -6.67 13.11
C LEU A 140 -11.32 -6.24 12.81
N ASN A 141 -11.16 -5.17 12.03
CA ASN A 141 -9.86 -4.57 11.76
C ASN A 141 -9.91 -3.06 12.00
N PHE A 142 -8.78 -2.46 12.33
CA PHE A 142 -8.65 -1.04 12.64
C PHE A 142 -7.61 -0.44 11.72
N ALA A 143 -7.95 0.64 11.03
CA ALA A 143 -7.03 1.38 10.20
C ALA A 143 -7.09 2.86 10.58
N PRO A 144 -5.97 3.59 10.55
CA PRO A 144 -6.02 5.05 10.51
C PRO A 144 -6.97 5.51 9.40
N ASP A 145 -7.75 6.56 9.66
CA ASP A 145 -8.47 7.25 8.60
C ASP A 145 -7.41 7.81 7.63
N PRO A 146 -7.42 7.41 6.35
CA PRO A 146 -6.44 7.87 5.37
C PRO A 146 -6.47 9.40 5.19
N ASP A 147 -7.60 10.04 5.54
CA ASP A 147 -7.78 11.50 5.53
C ASP A 147 -7.70 12.12 6.94
N GLY A 148 -7.40 11.30 7.96
CA GLY A 148 -7.45 11.67 9.38
C GLY A 148 -6.21 12.36 9.91
N ALA A 149 -5.06 12.16 9.27
CA ALA A 149 -3.95 13.07 9.42
C ALA A 149 -4.34 14.37 8.71
N THR A 150 -4.34 15.51 9.41
CA THR A 150 -4.41 16.81 8.74
C THR A 150 -3.31 16.79 7.68
N PRO A 151 -3.64 16.87 6.38
CA PRO A 151 -2.62 16.81 5.35
C PRO A 151 -1.59 17.88 5.66
N ALA A 152 -0.31 17.54 5.66
CA ALA A 152 0.74 18.55 5.79
C ALA A 152 0.43 19.68 4.79
N GLU A 153 0.34 20.91 5.29
CA GLU A 153 0.04 22.05 4.42
C GLU A 153 1.10 22.13 3.34
N THR A 154 0.68 22.33 2.09
CA THR A 154 1.60 22.58 0.99
C THR A 154 2.45 23.80 1.36
N PRO A 155 3.79 23.70 1.41
CA PRO A 155 4.63 24.81 1.84
C PRO A 155 4.46 26.05 0.95
N GLU A 156 4.69 27.23 1.51
CA GLU A 156 4.53 28.49 0.78
C GLU A 156 5.35 28.49 -0.53
N GLY A 157 4.70 28.84 -1.64
CA GLY A 157 5.31 28.90 -2.96
C GLY A 157 5.28 27.57 -3.74
N ILE A 158 5.01 26.44 -3.10
CA ILE A 158 4.78 25.17 -3.81
C ILE A 158 3.33 25.10 -4.29
N THR A 159 3.12 24.55 -5.48
CA THR A 159 1.78 24.35 -6.04
C THR A 159 1.52 22.87 -6.28
N GLU A 160 0.38 22.38 -5.80
CA GLU A 160 -0.15 21.06 -6.17
C GLU A 160 -1.33 21.30 -7.13
N THR A 161 -1.23 20.79 -8.35
CA THR A 161 -2.28 20.93 -9.38
C THR A 161 -2.88 19.57 -9.69
N GLU A 162 -4.20 19.46 -9.51
CA GLU A 162 -4.97 18.30 -9.94
C GLU A 162 -5.05 18.24 -11.46
N ILE A 163 -4.69 17.09 -12.01
CA ILE A 163 -4.69 16.82 -13.43
C ILE A 163 -5.20 15.41 -13.71
N THR A 164 -5.33 15.08 -14.99
CA THR A 164 -5.69 13.73 -15.43
C THR A 164 -4.90 13.42 -16.70
N PHE A 165 -4.32 12.23 -16.77
CA PHE A 165 -3.60 11.75 -17.95
C PHE A 165 -3.92 10.27 -18.20
N GLY A 166 -3.28 9.68 -19.19
CA GLY A 166 -3.40 8.26 -19.48
C GLY A 166 -4.22 7.96 -20.72
N LYS A 167 -4.45 6.67 -20.95
CA LYS A 167 -5.12 6.15 -22.14
C LYS A 167 -6.62 6.37 -22.04
N SER A 168 -7.26 6.62 -23.18
CA SER A 168 -8.72 6.81 -23.20
C SER A 168 -9.46 5.61 -22.61
N GLY A 169 -10.38 5.87 -21.67
CA GLY A 169 -11.10 4.87 -20.89
C GLY A 169 -10.31 4.25 -19.74
N TRP A 170 -9.08 4.71 -19.50
CA TRP A 170 -8.18 4.33 -18.41
C TRP A 170 -7.49 5.57 -17.84
N GLU A 171 -8.15 6.72 -17.90
CA GLU A 171 -7.63 7.99 -17.42
C GLU A 171 -7.34 7.91 -15.91
N LEU A 172 -6.18 8.42 -15.49
CA LEU A 172 -5.71 8.38 -14.11
C LEU A 172 -5.71 9.79 -13.51
N PRO A 173 -6.42 10.01 -12.41
CA PRO A 173 -6.26 11.22 -11.61
C PRO A 173 -4.82 11.33 -11.09
N ALA A 174 -4.29 12.55 -11.10
CA ALA A 174 -2.90 12.80 -10.72
C ALA A 174 -2.71 14.19 -10.13
N THR A 175 -1.63 14.35 -9.38
CA THR A 175 -1.20 15.64 -8.82
C THR A 175 0.19 15.97 -9.35
N LEU A 176 0.28 17.12 -10.02
CA LEU A 176 1.55 17.73 -10.41
C LEU A 176 1.98 18.71 -9.31
N THR A 177 3.01 18.36 -8.56
CA THR A 177 3.61 19.22 -7.53
C THR A 177 4.78 19.98 -8.12
N LYS A 178 4.75 21.32 -8.06
CA LYS A 178 5.79 22.18 -8.65
C LYS A 178 6.47 23.07 -7.60
N PRO A 179 7.78 23.32 -7.75
CA PRO A 179 8.51 24.31 -6.96
C PRO A 179 7.95 25.73 -7.13
N ALA A 180 8.37 26.62 -6.25
CA ALA A 180 8.18 28.05 -6.45
C ALA A 180 8.97 28.56 -7.67
N GLY A 181 8.38 29.47 -8.44
CA GLY A 181 8.99 30.11 -9.60
C GLY A 181 8.35 29.73 -10.92
N ASP A 182 8.96 30.17 -12.03
CA ASP A 182 8.36 30.08 -13.37
C ASP A 182 8.78 28.83 -14.17
N GLY A 183 9.75 28.04 -13.67
CA GLY A 183 10.32 26.89 -14.37
C GLY A 183 11.16 27.27 -15.60
N PRO A 184 11.37 26.35 -16.56
CA PRO A 184 10.97 24.94 -16.50
C PRO A 184 11.75 24.18 -15.43
N PHE A 185 11.10 23.20 -14.77
CA PHE A 185 11.70 22.44 -13.67
C PHE A 185 12.15 21.04 -14.10
N PRO A 186 13.27 20.50 -13.60
CA PRO A 186 13.50 19.06 -13.64
C PRO A 186 12.35 18.36 -12.90
N ALA A 187 11.98 17.15 -13.34
CA ALA A 187 10.81 16.48 -12.79
C ALA A 187 10.99 14.97 -12.62
N ILE A 188 10.28 14.41 -11.64
CA ILE A 188 10.28 12.96 -11.36
C ILE A 188 8.85 12.41 -11.41
N VAL A 189 8.63 11.33 -12.16
CA VAL A 189 7.44 10.49 -12.03
C VAL A 189 7.64 9.52 -10.87
N LEU A 190 6.69 9.46 -9.93
CA LEU A 190 6.70 8.47 -8.84
C LEU A 190 5.81 7.27 -9.18
N VAL A 191 6.41 6.08 -9.26
CA VAL A 191 5.76 4.83 -9.68
C VAL A 191 5.65 3.89 -8.48
N HIS A 192 4.41 3.59 -8.10
CA HIS A 192 4.03 2.82 -6.92
C HIS A 192 4.58 1.39 -6.89
N GLY A 193 4.54 0.82 -5.70
CA GLY A 193 4.70 -0.61 -5.43
C GLY A 193 3.47 -1.46 -5.79
N SER A 194 3.45 -2.66 -5.22
CA SER A 194 2.40 -3.67 -5.42
C SER A 194 1.06 -3.21 -4.83
N GLY A 195 -0.04 -3.65 -5.45
CA GLY A 195 -1.40 -3.40 -4.97
C GLY A 195 -2.04 -2.12 -5.54
N PRO A 196 -3.33 -1.87 -5.21
CA PRO A 196 -4.08 -0.69 -5.60
C PRO A 196 -3.70 0.52 -4.73
N ASN A 197 -2.59 1.17 -5.05
CA ASN A 197 -2.11 2.36 -4.34
C ASN A 197 -2.73 3.66 -4.89
N ASP A 198 -3.09 4.57 -3.99
CA ASP A 198 -3.39 5.96 -4.34
C ASP A 198 -2.09 6.70 -4.71
N ARG A 199 -2.21 7.92 -5.22
CA ARG A 199 -1.06 8.75 -5.65
C ARG A 199 -0.04 9.07 -4.56
N ASP A 200 -0.42 8.93 -3.30
CA ASP A 200 0.44 9.20 -2.14
C ASP A 200 1.19 7.97 -1.65
N GLU A 201 0.89 6.80 -2.24
CA GLU A 201 1.31 5.49 -1.76
C GLU A 201 0.99 5.31 -0.28
N THR A 202 -0.26 5.65 0.10
CA THR A 202 -0.70 5.71 1.49
C THR A 202 -0.62 4.33 2.17
N VAL A 203 0.13 4.26 3.28
CA VAL A 203 0.21 3.08 4.15
C VAL A 203 -0.02 3.51 5.60
N GLY A 204 -1.18 3.13 6.15
CA GLY A 204 -1.59 3.61 7.47
C GLY A 204 -1.68 5.14 7.50
N PRO A 205 -1.01 5.84 8.44
CA PRO A 205 -0.96 7.29 8.47
C PRO A 205 0.12 7.90 7.56
N ASN A 206 0.92 7.08 6.86
CA ASN A 206 2.09 7.51 6.11
C ASN A 206 1.76 7.74 4.64
N LYS A 207 2.32 8.80 4.05
CA LYS A 207 2.11 9.21 2.66
C LYS A 207 3.46 9.46 1.96
N PRO A 208 4.30 8.42 1.79
CA PRO A 208 5.70 8.58 1.41
C PRO A 208 5.89 9.29 0.07
N PHE A 209 5.02 9.07 -0.92
CA PHE A 209 5.13 9.79 -2.19
C PHE A 209 4.81 11.27 -2.03
N ARG A 210 3.85 11.64 -1.19
CA ARG A 210 3.54 13.05 -0.89
C ARG A 210 4.70 13.73 -0.18
N ASP A 211 5.33 13.06 0.77
CA ASP A 211 6.52 13.58 1.47
C ASP A 211 7.64 13.87 0.48
N ILE A 212 7.97 12.89 -0.38
CA ILE A 212 8.96 13.03 -1.45
C ILE A 212 8.61 14.21 -2.35
N ALA A 213 7.34 14.32 -2.79
CA ALA A 213 6.89 15.37 -3.68
C ALA A 213 7.06 16.77 -3.09
N LEU A 214 6.65 16.98 -1.84
CA LEU A 214 6.71 18.29 -1.18
C LEU A 214 8.16 18.69 -0.86
N ASP A 215 9.00 17.76 -0.42
CA ASP A 215 10.38 18.10 -0.09
C ASP A 215 11.25 18.28 -1.34
N LEU A 216 11.06 17.48 -2.39
CA LEU A 216 11.74 17.70 -3.67
C LEU A 216 11.32 19.02 -4.33
N ALA A 217 10.06 19.43 -4.17
CA ALA A 217 9.62 20.74 -4.65
C ALA A 217 10.31 21.89 -3.90
N GLN A 218 10.61 21.75 -2.60
CA GLN A 218 11.45 22.72 -1.86
C GLN A 218 12.89 22.74 -2.37
N LYS A 219 13.36 21.67 -3.03
CA LYS A 219 14.68 21.56 -3.66
C LYS A 219 14.68 21.96 -5.14
N GLY A 220 13.55 22.46 -5.67
CA GLY A 220 13.47 22.91 -7.07
C GLY A 220 13.16 21.81 -8.09
N ILE A 221 12.65 20.65 -7.65
CA ILE A 221 12.30 19.52 -8.51
C ILE A 221 10.79 19.30 -8.48
N ALA A 222 10.15 19.25 -9.64
CA ALA A 222 8.74 18.93 -9.76
C ALA A 222 8.50 17.41 -9.65
N THR A 223 7.30 17.02 -9.24
CA THR A 223 6.93 15.59 -9.19
C THR A 223 5.53 15.36 -9.74
N LEU A 224 5.37 14.23 -10.44
CA LEU A 224 4.07 13.71 -10.84
C LEU A 224 3.75 12.46 -10.05
N ARG A 225 2.68 12.56 -9.25
CA ARG A 225 2.05 11.45 -8.52
C ARG A 225 0.70 11.16 -9.12
N TYR A 226 0.28 9.90 -9.15
CA TYR A 226 -0.97 9.52 -9.80
C TYR A 226 -1.65 8.33 -9.13
N ASP A 227 -2.97 8.28 -9.17
CA ASP A 227 -3.67 7.12 -8.64
C ASP A 227 -3.39 5.92 -9.56
N LYS A 228 -2.86 4.82 -9.02
CA LYS A 228 -2.52 3.65 -9.84
C LYS A 228 -3.78 3.12 -10.52
N ARG A 229 -3.66 2.54 -11.71
CA ARG A 229 -4.80 1.97 -12.44
C ARG A 229 -5.60 0.94 -11.65
N THR A 230 -4.91 0.13 -10.85
CA THR A 230 -5.55 -0.83 -9.93
C THR A 230 -6.31 -0.16 -8.80
N TYR A 231 -6.02 1.10 -8.45
CA TYR A 231 -6.78 1.91 -7.51
C TYR A 231 -7.92 2.68 -8.20
N ALA A 232 -7.63 3.41 -9.27
CA ALA A 232 -8.60 4.26 -9.96
C ALA A 232 -9.67 3.46 -10.73
N HIS A 233 -9.34 2.25 -11.21
CA HIS A 233 -10.19 1.42 -12.07
C HIS A 233 -10.42 0.01 -11.53
N GLN A 234 -10.52 -0.15 -10.20
CA GLN A 234 -10.64 -1.44 -9.51
C GLN A 234 -11.64 -2.42 -10.16
N GLN A 235 -12.89 -1.99 -10.39
CA GLN A 235 -13.94 -2.85 -10.97
C GLN A 235 -13.61 -3.31 -12.39
N LYS A 236 -12.96 -2.44 -13.16
CA LYS A 236 -12.57 -2.76 -14.53
C LYS A 236 -11.40 -3.73 -14.51
N MET A 237 -10.43 -3.52 -13.62
CA MET A 237 -9.28 -4.40 -13.44
C MET A 237 -9.68 -5.80 -12.95
N SER A 238 -10.62 -5.91 -12.00
CA SER A 238 -11.07 -7.20 -11.48
C SER A 238 -11.84 -8.05 -12.51
N ALA A 239 -12.40 -7.40 -13.54
CA ALA A 239 -13.08 -8.08 -14.65
C ALA A 239 -12.11 -8.63 -15.72
N LEU A 240 -10.82 -8.27 -15.67
CA LEU A 240 -9.82 -8.72 -16.62
C LEU A 240 -9.21 -10.05 -16.18
N THR A 241 -9.10 -10.99 -17.11
CA THR A 241 -8.51 -12.32 -16.87
C THR A 241 -7.12 -12.49 -17.50
N ASP A 242 -6.68 -11.50 -18.28
CA ASP A 242 -5.42 -11.50 -19.02
C ASP A 242 -4.74 -10.14 -18.81
N ILE A 243 -4.16 -9.96 -17.63
CA ILE A 243 -3.39 -8.77 -17.25
C ILE A 243 -1.93 -9.14 -17.01
N THR A 244 -1.04 -8.20 -17.26
CA THR A 244 0.40 -8.31 -16.98
C THR A 244 0.89 -7.10 -16.17
N VAL A 245 2.15 -7.13 -15.73
CA VAL A 245 2.76 -5.92 -15.13
C VAL A 245 2.87 -4.76 -16.11
N TYR A 246 2.82 -5.03 -17.42
CA TYR A 246 2.75 -3.97 -18.41
C TYR A 246 1.46 -3.17 -18.25
N ASP A 247 0.32 -3.86 -18.17
CA ASP A 247 -1.00 -3.24 -18.03
C ASP A 247 -1.21 -2.63 -16.65
N GLU A 248 -0.60 -3.20 -15.62
CA GLU A 248 -0.76 -2.75 -14.23
C GLU A 248 0.09 -1.52 -13.90
N THR A 249 1.32 -1.44 -14.43
CA THR A 249 2.34 -0.49 -13.95
C THR A 249 3.14 0.16 -15.08
N VAL A 250 3.67 -0.61 -16.05
CA VAL A 250 4.63 -0.06 -17.04
C VAL A 250 3.98 0.93 -18.01
N GLU A 251 2.79 0.62 -18.55
CA GLU A 251 2.10 1.50 -19.52
C GLU A 251 1.84 2.89 -18.90
N ASP A 252 1.40 2.94 -17.64
CA ASP A 252 1.08 4.20 -16.96
C ASP A 252 2.33 5.01 -16.61
N ALA A 253 3.44 4.36 -16.22
CA ALA A 253 4.70 5.06 -15.98
C ALA A 253 5.26 5.71 -17.26
N VAL A 254 5.12 5.03 -18.41
CA VAL A 254 5.51 5.57 -19.72
C VAL A 254 4.65 6.78 -20.08
N LEU A 255 3.32 6.66 -19.96
CA LEU A 255 2.38 7.74 -20.26
C LEU A 255 2.57 8.94 -19.31
N ALA A 256 2.92 8.71 -18.05
CA ALA A 256 3.21 9.75 -17.08
C ALA A 256 4.47 10.55 -17.45
N ALA A 257 5.52 9.86 -17.90
CA ALA A 257 6.74 10.50 -18.38
C ALA A 257 6.50 11.30 -19.67
N GLU A 258 5.73 10.75 -20.61
CA GLU A 258 5.31 11.47 -21.82
C GLU A 258 4.47 12.70 -21.50
N PHE A 259 3.55 12.60 -20.54
CA PHE A 259 2.74 13.73 -20.07
C PHE A 259 3.63 14.85 -19.51
N LEU A 260 4.57 14.54 -18.61
CA LEU A 260 5.49 15.53 -18.06
C LEU A 260 6.34 16.21 -19.15
N LYS A 261 6.84 15.43 -20.12
CA LYS A 261 7.57 15.98 -21.27
C LYS A 261 6.70 16.85 -22.18
N GLY A 262 5.38 16.76 -22.11
CA GLY A 262 4.46 17.65 -22.83
C GLY A 262 4.15 18.96 -22.11
N ASP A 263 4.41 19.07 -20.81
CA ASP A 263 4.09 20.24 -20.01
C ASP A 263 5.19 21.31 -20.14
N SER A 264 4.81 22.55 -20.51
CA SER A 264 5.76 23.65 -20.74
C SER A 264 6.44 24.17 -19.47
N SER A 265 5.92 23.84 -18.29
CA SER A 265 6.55 24.17 -17.00
C SER A 265 7.62 23.15 -16.57
N ILE A 266 7.83 22.09 -17.36
CA ILE A 266 8.77 21.02 -17.09
C ILE A 266 9.91 21.06 -18.11
N ASP A 267 11.14 20.84 -17.63
CA ASP A 267 12.30 20.69 -18.48
C ASP A 267 12.29 19.28 -19.07
N GLN A 268 11.93 19.21 -20.35
CA GLN A 268 11.70 17.95 -21.07
C GLN A 268 12.97 17.08 -21.19
N GLU A 269 14.15 17.70 -21.06
CA GLU A 269 15.44 16.99 -21.09
C GLU A 269 15.82 16.44 -19.70
N ASN A 270 15.15 16.89 -18.64
CA ASN A 270 15.40 16.55 -17.24
C ASN A 270 14.18 15.90 -16.56
N VAL A 271 13.55 14.95 -17.25
CA VAL A 271 12.51 14.07 -16.69
C VAL A 271 13.12 12.75 -16.23
N TYR A 272 12.86 12.37 -15.00
CA TYR A 272 13.33 11.15 -14.34
C TYR A 272 12.15 10.29 -13.89
N ILE A 273 12.39 9.01 -13.59
CA ILE A 273 11.37 8.09 -13.08
C ILE A 273 11.90 7.38 -11.85
N LEU A 274 11.18 7.49 -10.73
CA LEU A 274 11.44 6.74 -9.50
C LEU A 274 10.40 5.64 -9.36
N GLY A 275 10.86 4.40 -9.22
CA GLY A 275 10.01 3.26 -8.92
C GLY A 275 10.25 2.76 -7.51
N HIS A 276 9.16 2.58 -6.75
CA HIS A 276 9.18 1.99 -5.42
C HIS A 276 8.74 0.52 -5.46
N SER A 277 9.41 -0.37 -4.71
CA SER A 277 8.99 -1.78 -4.59
C SER A 277 8.78 -2.43 -5.96
N LEU A 278 7.58 -2.90 -6.31
CA LEU A 278 7.24 -3.38 -7.67
C LEU A 278 7.60 -2.39 -8.78
N GLY A 279 7.31 -1.09 -8.60
CA GLY A 279 7.73 -0.04 -9.54
C GLY A 279 9.25 0.00 -9.71
N GLY A 280 10.00 -0.19 -8.61
CA GLY A 280 11.46 -0.28 -8.62
C GLY A 280 11.98 -1.51 -9.36
N MET A 281 11.35 -2.66 -9.16
CA MET A 281 11.61 -3.90 -9.91
C MET A 281 11.38 -3.71 -11.43
N LEU A 282 10.43 -2.87 -11.82
CA LEU A 282 10.02 -2.66 -13.20
C LEU A 282 10.75 -1.51 -13.91
N ILE A 283 11.60 -0.75 -13.21
CA ILE A 283 12.42 0.31 -13.82
C ILE A 283 13.14 -0.14 -15.11
N PRO A 284 13.75 -1.34 -15.21
CA PRO A 284 14.37 -1.78 -16.46
C PRO A 284 13.42 -1.88 -17.65
N ARG A 285 12.18 -2.35 -17.43
CA ARG A 285 11.16 -2.43 -18.48
C ARG A 285 10.61 -1.05 -18.84
N ILE A 286 10.42 -0.17 -17.85
CA ILE A 286 10.03 1.22 -18.07
C ILE A 286 11.11 1.94 -18.87
N ALA A 287 12.38 1.75 -18.51
CA ALA A 287 13.51 2.43 -19.12
C ALA A 287 13.71 2.08 -20.60
N GLU A 288 13.42 0.83 -20.98
CA GLU A 288 13.42 0.39 -22.37
C GLU A 288 12.43 1.18 -23.23
N LEU A 289 11.28 1.55 -22.65
CA LEU A 289 10.19 2.27 -23.32
C LEU A 289 10.29 3.79 -23.19
N THR A 290 11.10 4.29 -22.25
CA THR A 290 11.31 5.74 -22.04
C THR A 290 12.76 6.18 -22.29
N PRO A 291 13.44 5.81 -23.39
CA PRO A 291 14.88 6.08 -23.58
C PRO A 291 15.23 7.59 -23.62
N SER A 292 14.23 8.45 -23.74
CA SER A 292 14.36 9.90 -23.75
C SER A 292 14.35 10.57 -22.37
N THR A 293 14.19 9.83 -21.27
CA THR A 293 14.33 10.36 -19.91
C THR A 293 15.81 10.57 -19.54
N ALA A 294 16.04 11.40 -18.53
CA ALA A 294 17.35 11.78 -18.05
C ALA A 294 18.00 10.68 -17.18
N GLY A 295 17.20 9.94 -16.42
CA GLY A 295 17.67 8.86 -15.55
C GLY A 295 16.55 8.17 -14.78
N TYR A 296 16.92 7.16 -14.00
CA TYR A 296 16.00 6.30 -13.27
C TYR A 296 16.44 6.08 -11.83
N ILE A 297 15.47 5.87 -10.93
CA ILE A 297 15.70 5.60 -9.52
C ILE A 297 14.95 4.32 -9.13
N ILE A 298 15.68 3.34 -8.62
CA ILE A 298 15.14 2.11 -8.01
C ILE A 298 15.14 2.31 -6.51
N MET A 299 13.98 2.38 -5.89
CA MET A 299 13.82 2.55 -4.45
C MET A 299 13.17 1.30 -3.85
N ALA A 300 13.88 0.60 -2.97
CA ALA A 300 13.43 -0.67 -2.37
C ALA A 300 12.88 -1.67 -3.41
N GLY A 301 13.48 -1.73 -4.60
CA GLY A 301 13.02 -2.61 -5.68
C GLY A 301 13.61 -4.02 -5.57
N PRO A 302 12.81 -5.10 -5.55
CA PRO A 302 13.35 -6.46 -5.49
C PRO A 302 13.97 -6.93 -6.82
N VAL A 303 14.89 -7.89 -6.72
CA VAL A 303 15.48 -8.63 -7.84
C VAL A 303 14.94 -10.06 -7.89
N THR A 304 14.74 -10.67 -6.72
CA THR A 304 14.18 -12.02 -6.57
C THR A 304 12.77 -12.10 -7.17
N PRO A 305 12.40 -13.21 -7.84
CA PRO A 305 11.03 -13.43 -8.31
C PRO A 305 10.01 -13.21 -7.19
N LEU A 306 8.92 -12.49 -7.49
CA LEU A 306 7.96 -12.01 -6.49
C LEU A 306 7.35 -13.17 -5.69
N GLU A 307 7.05 -14.29 -6.35
CA GLU A 307 6.48 -15.47 -5.70
C GLU A 307 7.42 -16.09 -4.66
N ASP A 308 8.74 -16.00 -4.87
CA ASP A 308 9.74 -16.44 -3.90
C ASP A 308 9.92 -15.41 -2.78
N LEU A 309 9.90 -14.12 -3.12
CA LEU A 309 10.01 -13.04 -2.14
C LEU A 309 8.83 -13.02 -1.18
N MET A 310 7.60 -13.23 -1.66
CA MET A 310 6.41 -13.31 -0.82
C MET A 310 6.50 -14.46 0.19
N VAL A 311 7.07 -15.60 -0.19
CA VAL A 311 7.35 -16.70 0.75
C VAL A 311 8.36 -16.26 1.80
N LYS A 312 9.48 -15.64 1.40
CA LYS A 312 10.49 -15.13 2.34
C LYS A 312 9.92 -14.14 3.36
N GLN A 313 9.03 -13.25 2.92
CA GLN A 313 8.35 -12.29 3.80
C GLN A 313 7.52 -13.00 4.86
N VAL A 314 6.71 -13.99 4.48
CA VAL A 314 5.91 -14.78 5.44
C VAL A 314 6.80 -15.62 6.36
N GLU A 315 7.87 -16.21 5.85
CA GLU A 315 8.86 -16.93 6.67
C GLU A 315 9.48 -16.04 7.73
N TYR A 316 9.87 -14.81 7.37
CA TYR A 316 10.38 -13.83 8.31
C TYR A 316 9.35 -13.49 9.40
N LEU A 317 8.12 -13.18 9.00
CA LEU A 317 7.06 -12.81 9.95
C LEU A 317 6.74 -13.94 10.94
N ASN A 318 6.74 -15.19 10.48
CA ASN A 318 6.52 -16.37 11.32
C ASN A 318 7.66 -16.62 12.33
N ASP A 319 8.87 -16.15 12.06
CA ASP A 319 10.05 -16.35 12.94
C ASP A 319 10.25 -15.21 13.95
N LEU A 320 9.51 -14.09 13.82
CA LEU A 320 9.71 -12.87 14.61
C LEU A 320 9.70 -13.08 16.13
N ASP A 321 8.85 -13.97 16.64
CA ASP A 321 8.74 -14.26 18.07
C ASP A 321 9.46 -15.55 18.51
N GLY A 322 10.10 -16.24 17.56
CA GLY A 322 10.81 -17.50 17.73
C GLY A 322 9.94 -18.75 17.88
N THR A 323 8.61 -18.64 17.72
CA THR A 323 7.67 -19.78 17.81
C THR A 323 6.51 -19.67 16.82
N ALA A 324 6.59 -20.40 15.69
CA ALA A 324 5.48 -20.48 14.76
C ALA A 324 4.30 -21.33 15.29
N THR A 325 3.09 -20.78 15.23
CA THR A 325 1.84 -21.48 15.49
C THR A 325 1.41 -22.39 14.34
N ASP A 326 0.49 -23.31 14.59
CA ASP A 326 -0.08 -24.17 13.54
C ASP A 326 -0.74 -23.35 12.41
N GLN A 327 -1.36 -22.22 12.75
CA GLN A 327 -1.99 -21.32 11.76
C GLN A 327 -0.95 -20.62 10.89
N GLU A 328 0.12 -20.09 11.49
CA GLU A 328 1.23 -19.47 10.75
C GLU A 328 1.93 -20.46 9.84
N ASN A 329 2.15 -21.70 10.31
CA ASN A 329 2.69 -22.77 9.49
C ASN A 329 1.77 -23.14 8.33
N GLN A 330 0.45 -23.23 8.55
CA GLN A 330 -0.53 -23.47 7.49
C GLN A 330 -0.51 -22.36 6.43
N MET A 331 -0.43 -21.10 6.86
CA MET A 331 -0.34 -19.95 5.96
C MET A 331 0.95 -19.99 5.13
N LEU A 332 2.09 -20.30 5.75
CA LEU A 332 3.36 -20.44 5.04
C LEU A 332 3.31 -21.56 4.00
N GLU A 333 2.75 -22.73 4.34
CA GLU A 333 2.60 -23.83 3.38
C GLU A 333 1.64 -23.46 2.23
N ALA A 334 0.60 -22.66 2.49
CA ALA A 334 -0.27 -22.13 1.43
C ALA A 334 0.50 -21.18 0.49
N TYR A 335 1.35 -20.31 1.02
CA TYR A 335 2.23 -19.44 0.22
C TYR A 335 3.22 -20.24 -0.62
N LYS A 336 3.84 -21.28 -0.05
CA LYS A 336 4.73 -22.19 -0.79
C LYS A 336 3.99 -22.92 -1.90
N ALA A 337 2.75 -23.37 -1.66
CA ALA A 337 1.93 -24.02 -2.67
C ALA A 337 1.56 -23.07 -3.82
N MET A 338 1.16 -21.81 -3.52
CA MET A 338 0.91 -20.79 -4.55
C MET A 338 2.16 -20.50 -5.38
N ARG A 339 3.32 -20.38 -4.72
CA ARG A 339 4.63 -20.22 -5.39
C ARG A 339 4.94 -21.41 -6.31
N ASP A 340 4.73 -22.65 -5.85
CA ASP A 340 4.99 -23.85 -6.65
C ASP A 340 4.01 -23.97 -7.83
N ASN A 341 2.75 -23.55 -7.66
CA ASN A 341 1.78 -23.45 -8.75
C ASN A 341 2.26 -22.46 -9.81
N ILE A 342 2.75 -21.28 -9.40
CA ILE A 342 3.32 -20.27 -10.30
C ILE A 342 4.48 -20.86 -11.10
N LYS A 343 5.43 -21.54 -10.43
CA LYS A 343 6.57 -22.19 -11.09
C LYS A 343 6.18 -23.33 -12.03
N ALA A 344 4.99 -23.89 -11.87
CA ALA A 344 4.45 -24.93 -12.74
C ALA A 344 3.63 -24.40 -13.93
N LEU A 345 3.33 -23.10 -13.97
CA LEU A 345 2.55 -22.49 -15.04
C LEU A 345 3.20 -22.69 -16.41
N LYS A 346 2.35 -22.81 -17.43
CA LYS A 346 2.73 -22.84 -18.84
C LYS A 346 1.76 -21.96 -19.63
N PRO A 347 2.13 -21.48 -20.83
CA PRO A 347 1.18 -20.80 -21.70
C PRO A 347 -0.09 -21.65 -21.89
N GLY A 348 -1.24 -21.06 -21.58
CA GLY A 348 -2.55 -21.75 -21.61
C GLY A 348 -2.96 -22.47 -20.32
N SER A 349 -2.18 -22.36 -19.23
CA SER A 349 -2.62 -22.80 -17.90
C SER A 349 -3.92 -22.10 -17.47
N ASP A 350 -4.83 -22.86 -16.87
CA ASP A 350 -6.15 -22.43 -16.37
C ASP A 350 -6.22 -22.40 -14.83
N THR A 351 -5.06 -22.41 -14.16
CA THR A 351 -4.97 -22.32 -12.71
C THR A 351 -5.70 -21.06 -12.20
N PRO A 352 -6.68 -21.20 -11.28
CA PRO A 352 -7.46 -20.06 -10.79
C PRO A 352 -6.59 -19.02 -10.06
N PRO A 353 -6.90 -17.70 -10.15
CA PRO A 353 -6.15 -16.65 -9.47
C PRO A 353 -5.99 -16.85 -7.96
N GLU A 354 -6.96 -17.47 -7.28
CA GLU A 354 -6.92 -17.73 -5.84
C GLU A 354 -5.78 -18.67 -5.44
N GLN A 355 -5.28 -19.48 -6.39
CA GLN A 355 -4.12 -20.35 -6.22
C GLN A 355 -2.80 -19.71 -6.67
N LEU A 356 -2.85 -18.42 -7.04
CA LEU A 356 -1.78 -17.62 -7.62
C LEU A 356 -1.73 -16.21 -6.97
N PHE A 357 -1.92 -16.15 -5.66
CA PHE A 357 -1.97 -14.92 -4.86
C PHE A 357 -3.05 -13.91 -5.29
N GLY A 358 -4.16 -14.38 -5.86
CA GLY A 358 -5.26 -13.55 -6.34
C GLY A 358 -5.02 -12.92 -7.72
N THR A 359 -3.94 -13.31 -8.42
CA THR A 359 -3.55 -12.70 -9.69
C THR A 359 -3.61 -13.70 -10.84
N PRO A 360 -4.10 -13.32 -12.05
CA PRO A 360 -4.21 -14.23 -13.18
C PRO A 360 -2.88 -14.86 -13.63
N ALA A 361 -2.94 -16.06 -14.21
CA ALA A 361 -1.77 -16.78 -14.70
C ALA A 361 -0.94 -15.99 -15.73
N SER A 362 -1.58 -15.14 -16.55
CA SER A 362 -0.93 -14.26 -17.52
C SER A 362 0.13 -13.36 -16.87
N TYR A 363 -0.16 -12.82 -15.69
CA TYR A 363 0.71 -11.92 -14.96
C TYR A 363 2.00 -12.62 -14.52
N TRP A 364 1.85 -13.84 -14.00
CA TRP A 364 2.97 -14.65 -13.55
C TRP A 364 3.80 -15.20 -14.70
N LEU A 365 3.15 -15.60 -15.81
CA LEU A 365 3.83 -16.01 -17.03
C LEU A 365 4.67 -14.87 -17.63
N ASP A 366 4.19 -13.63 -17.56
CA ASP A 366 4.95 -12.45 -18.00
C ASP A 366 6.19 -12.18 -17.13
N LEU A 367 6.16 -12.56 -15.84
CA LEU A 367 7.27 -12.39 -14.90
C LEU A 367 8.23 -13.59 -14.82
N MET A 368 7.82 -14.78 -15.27
CA MET A 368 8.51 -16.06 -15.01
C MET A 368 10.01 -16.08 -15.36
N ASP A 369 10.41 -15.40 -16.44
CA ASP A 369 11.82 -15.33 -16.88
C ASP A 369 12.45 -13.94 -16.67
N TYR A 370 11.74 -13.05 -15.97
CA TYR A 370 12.20 -11.69 -15.76
C TYR A 370 13.22 -11.61 -14.63
N ASN A 371 14.42 -11.16 -14.97
CA ASN A 371 15.45 -10.81 -14.00
C ASN A 371 15.73 -9.30 -14.06
N PRO A 372 15.23 -8.50 -13.09
CA PRO A 372 15.39 -7.06 -13.06
C PRO A 372 16.85 -6.60 -13.13
N ALA A 373 17.71 -7.20 -12.30
CA ALA A 373 19.13 -6.84 -12.21
C ALA A 373 19.89 -7.12 -13.50
N LYS A 374 19.54 -8.19 -14.23
CA LYS A 374 20.10 -8.50 -15.55
C LYS A 374 19.59 -7.52 -16.61
N ALA A 375 18.29 -7.22 -16.61
CA ALA A 375 17.68 -6.29 -17.56
C ALA A 375 18.26 -4.87 -17.40
N ALA A 376 18.48 -4.41 -16.16
CA ALA A 376 19.06 -3.10 -15.87
C ALA A 376 20.45 -2.87 -16.45
N LYS A 377 21.19 -3.93 -16.84
CA LYS A 377 22.49 -3.78 -17.51
C LYS A 377 22.40 -3.02 -18.84
N ALA A 378 21.23 -3.05 -19.49
CA ALA A 378 20.96 -2.32 -20.73
C ALA A 378 20.70 -0.81 -20.50
N ILE A 379 20.52 -0.36 -19.25
CA ILE A 379 20.32 1.05 -18.93
C ILE A 379 21.66 1.77 -18.99
N GLU A 380 21.82 2.63 -20.00
CA GLU A 380 23.01 3.49 -20.17
C GLU A 380 22.84 4.89 -19.54
N LYS A 381 21.60 5.28 -19.24
CA LYS A 381 21.30 6.51 -18.50
C LYS A 381 21.75 6.40 -17.03
N PRO A 382 21.99 7.52 -16.33
CA PRO A 382 22.15 7.52 -14.89
C PRO A 382 21.08 6.67 -14.18
N LEU A 383 21.52 5.83 -13.25
CA LEU A 383 20.68 4.98 -12.42
C LEU A 383 21.07 5.14 -10.94
N LEU A 384 20.08 5.40 -10.09
CA LEU A 384 20.24 5.45 -8.63
C LEU A 384 19.51 4.26 -8.00
N VAL A 385 20.16 3.54 -7.08
CA VAL A 385 19.57 2.43 -6.33
C VAL A 385 19.59 2.77 -4.83
N LEU A 386 18.42 2.80 -4.20
CA LEU A 386 18.18 3.24 -2.83
C LEU A 386 17.56 2.10 -2.00
N GLN A 387 18.07 1.86 -0.79
CA GLN A 387 17.54 0.81 0.10
C GLN A 387 17.52 1.24 1.57
N GLY A 388 16.41 0.99 2.27
CA GLY A 388 16.35 1.05 3.73
C GLY A 388 16.96 -0.20 4.37
N GLU A 389 17.88 -0.05 5.31
CA GLU A 389 18.57 -1.20 5.93
C GLU A 389 17.70 -1.99 6.93
N ARG A 390 16.54 -1.44 7.35
CA ARG A 390 15.54 -2.14 8.18
C ARG A 390 14.39 -2.72 7.36
N ASP A 391 14.44 -2.64 6.05
CA ASP A 391 13.39 -3.19 5.19
C ASP A 391 13.34 -4.73 5.29
N TYR A 392 12.22 -5.26 5.79
CA TYR A 392 11.98 -6.70 5.86
C TYR A 392 11.27 -7.25 4.61
N GLN A 393 10.66 -6.38 3.80
CA GLN A 393 9.94 -6.77 2.59
C GLN A 393 10.89 -6.95 1.42
N VAL A 394 11.84 -6.02 1.27
CA VAL A 394 12.92 -6.03 0.29
C VAL A 394 14.22 -5.82 1.04
N THR A 395 14.85 -6.92 1.43
CA THR A 395 15.96 -6.86 2.38
C THR A 395 17.25 -6.35 1.73
N MET A 396 18.27 -6.12 2.55
CA MET A 396 19.62 -5.81 2.04
C MET A 396 20.20 -6.92 1.14
N GLU A 397 19.68 -8.16 1.18
CA GLU A 397 20.05 -9.18 0.19
C GLU A 397 19.68 -8.74 -1.23
N GLU A 398 18.52 -8.13 -1.43
CA GLU A 398 18.05 -7.63 -2.73
C GLU A 398 18.91 -6.46 -3.22
N PHE A 399 19.31 -5.56 -2.31
CA PHE A 399 20.24 -4.47 -2.63
C PHE A 399 21.63 -4.98 -3.03
N GLU A 400 22.15 -6.02 -2.36
CA GLU A 400 23.40 -6.65 -2.77
C GLU A 400 23.27 -7.35 -4.13
N LEU A 401 22.11 -7.95 -4.47
CA LEU A 401 21.88 -8.48 -5.83
C LEU A 401 21.96 -7.41 -6.92
N TRP A 402 21.45 -6.20 -6.65
CA TRP A 402 21.64 -5.07 -7.57
C TRP A 402 23.11 -4.68 -7.69
N LYS A 403 23.83 -4.57 -6.57
CA LYS A 403 25.27 -4.24 -6.55
C LYS A 403 26.13 -5.27 -7.26
N ASP A 404 25.87 -6.56 -7.07
CA ASP A 404 26.58 -7.63 -7.75
C ASP A 404 26.38 -7.56 -9.27
N SER A 405 25.17 -7.20 -9.71
CA SER A 405 24.86 -7.11 -11.13
C SER A 405 25.39 -5.84 -11.80
N LEU A 406 25.32 -4.70 -11.11
CA LEU A 406 25.50 -3.37 -11.72
C LEU A 406 26.68 -2.56 -11.14
N GLY A 407 27.34 -3.03 -10.07
CA GLY A 407 28.38 -2.28 -9.35
C GLY A 407 29.63 -1.93 -10.14
N GLN A 408 29.80 -2.51 -11.33
CA GLN A 408 30.89 -2.16 -12.26
C GLN A 408 30.49 -1.10 -13.30
N LYS A 409 29.20 -0.72 -13.38
CA LYS A 409 28.72 0.31 -14.30
C LYS A 409 28.93 1.69 -13.68
N SER A 410 29.64 2.58 -14.40
CA SER A 410 29.96 3.93 -13.93
C SER A 410 28.77 4.88 -13.89
N ASN A 411 27.66 4.54 -14.56
CA ASN A 411 26.41 5.31 -14.54
C ASN A 411 25.48 4.90 -13.39
N VAL A 412 25.91 4.02 -12.47
CA VAL A 412 25.06 3.52 -11.38
C VAL A 412 25.59 3.98 -10.03
N THR A 413 24.71 4.55 -9.21
CA THR A 413 25.01 4.97 -7.83
C THR A 413 24.15 4.15 -6.87
N PHE A 414 24.75 3.73 -5.75
CA PHE A 414 24.08 2.93 -4.72
C PHE A 414 24.11 3.66 -3.39
N LYS A 415 22.98 3.71 -2.70
CA LYS A 415 22.88 4.22 -1.33
C LYS A 415 21.98 3.32 -0.49
N SER A 416 22.43 3.01 0.72
CA SER A 416 21.62 2.36 1.74
C SER A 416 21.52 3.26 2.97
N TYR A 417 20.41 3.14 3.70
CA TYR A 417 20.09 4.04 4.81
C TYR A 417 19.84 3.26 6.09
N LYS A 418 20.74 3.46 7.05
CA LYS A 418 20.63 2.83 8.36
C LYS A 418 19.37 3.29 9.08
N GLY A 419 18.57 2.34 9.54
CA GLY A 419 17.41 2.63 10.38
C GLY A 419 16.13 2.94 9.59
N LEU A 420 16.18 2.99 8.26
CA LEU A 420 15.00 3.21 7.43
C LEU A 420 14.35 1.89 7.03
N ASN A 421 13.01 1.86 7.07
CA ASN A 421 12.19 0.74 6.63
C ASN A 421 11.88 0.78 5.13
N HIS A 422 10.94 -0.08 4.68
CA HIS A 422 10.49 -0.17 3.29
C HIS A 422 10.03 1.18 2.72
N LEU A 423 9.36 2.01 3.53
CA LEU A 423 8.83 3.32 3.12
C LEU A 423 9.90 4.43 3.16
N MET A 424 11.17 4.10 3.42
CA MET A 424 12.25 5.05 3.70
C MET A 424 12.00 5.93 4.94
N ILE A 425 11.23 5.41 5.91
CA ILE A 425 10.89 6.07 7.17
C ILE A 425 11.70 5.43 8.30
N HIS A 426 12.18 6.24 9.24
CA HIS A 426 12.86 5.74 10.43
C HIS A 426 11.93 4.86 11.27
N GLY A 427 12.41 3.66 11.61
CA GLY A 427 11.73 2.80 12.57
C GLY A 427 12.70 2.25 13.62
N GLU A 428 12.13 1.68 14.67
CA GLU A 428 12.86 1.18 15.84
C GLU A 428 12.51 -0.28 16.13
N GLY A 429 13.39 -0.98 16.85
CA GLY A 429 13.17 -2.38 17.19
C GLY A 429 13.21 -3.31 15.98
N THR A 430 12.65 -4.51 16.16
CA THR A 430 12.52 -5.51 15.10
C THR A 430 11.55 -5.01 14.04
N PRO A 431 11.95 -4.95 12.76
CA PRO A 431 11.04 -4.55 11.68
C PRO A 431 9.83 -5.48 11.60
N ASP A 432 8.63 -4.91 11.55
CA ASP A 432 7.38 -5.66 11.41
C ASP A 432 6.30 -4.74 10.78
N PRO A 433 5.14 -5.27 10.36
CA PRO A 433 4.09 -4.46 9.75
C PRO A 433 3.51 -3.36 10.67
N GLN A 434 3.60 -3.48 11.99
CA GLN A 434 3.04 -2.51 12.94
C GLN A 434 3.77 -1.18 12.91
N GLU A 435 5.04 -1.16 12.51
CA GLU A 435 5.79 0.10 12.40
C GLU A 435 5.17 1.05 11.36
N TYR A 436 4.45 0.53 10.37
CA TYR A 436 3.74 1.35 9.38
C TYR A 436 2.48 2.02 9.93
N ASN A 437 2.02 1.65 11.14
CA ASN A 437 0.92 2.34 11.81
C ASN A 437 1.40 3.55 12.63
N ILE A 438 2.71 3.77 12.69
CA ILE A 438 3.31 4.92 13.35
C ILE A 438 3.46 6.03 12.30
N PRO A 439 2.90 7.24 12.53
CA PRO A 439 3.14 8.38 11.66
C PRO A 439 4.62 8.72 11.60
N GLY A 440 5.14 8.80 10.38
CA GLY A 440 6.49 9.18 10.06
C GLY A 440 6.55 9.91 8.74
N LYS A 441 7.76 10.27 8.35
CA LYS A 441 8.07 11.00 7.12
C LYS A 441 9.27 10.34 6.45
N VAL A 442 9.30 10.32 5.13
CA VAL A 442 10.51 9.92 4.38
C VAL A 442 11.71 10.73 4.85
N ASP A 443 12.82 10.05 5.11
CA ASP A 443 13.99 10.67 5.73
C ASP A 443 14.62 11.76 4.85
N ASP A 444 14.99 12.89 5.47
CA ASP A 444 15.53 14.05 4.76
C ASP A 444 16.83 13.72 3.99
N GLN A 445 17.63 12.73 4.45
CA GLN A 445 18.84 12.30 3.74
C GLN A 445 18.52 11.62 2.41
N VAL A 446 17.41 10.87 2.34
CA VAL A 446 16.94 10.24 1.10
C VAL A 446 16.54 11.32 0.09
N ILE A 447 15.81 12.34 0.55
CA ILE A 447 15.43 13.48 -0.29
C ILE A 447 16.66 14.24 -0.78
N GLU A 448 17.60 14.56 0.10
CA GLU A 448 18.83 15.28 -0.26
C GLU A 448 19.65 14.52 -1.30
N ASP A 449 19.71 13.19 -1.17
CA ASP A 449 20.44 12.34 -2.10
C ASP A 449 19.77 12.26 -3.48
N ILE A 450 18.44 12.14 -3.52
CA ILE A 450 17.68 12.19 -4.76
C ILE A 450 17.85 13.55 -5.42
N ALA A 451 17.71 14.64 -4.66
CA ALA A 451 17.82 15.99 -5.18
C ALA A 451 19.22 16.28 -5.74
N SER A 452 20.28 15.95 -4.98
CA SER A 452 21.67 16.12 -5.42
C SER A 452 21.97 15.32 -6.67
N TRP A 453 21.45 14.09 -6.75
CA TRP A 453 21.63 13.23 -7.92
C TRP A 453 20.91 13.76 -9.17
N VAL A 454 19.69 14.27 -9.04
CA VAL A 454 18.92 14.90 -10.13
C VAL A 454 19.55 16.21 -10.61
N LEU A 455 20.03 17.04 -9.68
CA LEU A 455 20.59 18.36 -9.98
C LEU A 455 22.08 18.32 -10.36
N GLY A 456 22.76 17.19 -10.13
CA GLY A 456 24.18 17.01 -10.42
C GLY A 456 25.11 17.82 -9.51
N SER A 457 24.72 18.05 -8.25
CA SER A 457 25.40 18.93 -7.28
C SER A 457 26.15 18.19 -6.18
#